data_AF-A0A5E7YRY9-F1
#
_entry.id   AF-A0A5E7YRY9-F1
#
_cell.length_a   1.000
_cell.length_b   1.000
_cell.length_c   1.000
_cell.angle_alpha   90.00
_cell.angle_beta   90.00
_cell.angle_gamma   90.00
#
_symmetry.space_group_name_H-M   'P 1'
#
loop_
_entity.id
_entity.type
_entity.pdbx_description
1 polymer ?
#
loop_
_entity_poly.entity_id
_entity_poly.type
_entity_poly.pdbx_seq_one_letter_code
_entity_poly.pdbx_strand_id
1 'polypeptide(L)' 'MRRGPFWRERRAADDRRRDELADLRIQRPLTKAERAEEAKLEKRLQMQVWQEMQREREAAFATGGQTR' A
#
# COMPACT_ATOMS: atom_id res chain seq x y z
N MET A 1 8.48 -19.59 -15.92
CA MET A 1 7.23 -18.85 -15.60
C MET A 1 7.59 -17.44 -15.15
N ARG A 2 7.38 -16.43 -16.00
CA ARG A 2 7.65 -15.02 -15.71
C ARG A 2 6.44 -14.44 -14.95
N ARG A 3 6.48 -14.39 -13.62
CA ARG A 3 5.48 -13.63 -12.83
C ARG A 3 5.81 -12.14 -12.94
N GLY A 4 5.41 -11.49 -14.04
CA GLY A 4 5.26 -10.03 -14.12
C GLY A 4 3.79 -9.62 -13.84
N PRO A 5 3.38 -8.38 -14.12
CA PRO A 5 3.25 -7.21 -13.23
C PRO A 5 2.03 -7.22 -12.27
N PHE A 6 1.48 -8.38 -11.89
CA PHE A 6 0.26 -8.51 -11.07
C PHE A 6 0.20 -7.60 -9.82
N TRP A 7 1.34 -7.30 -9.18
CA TRP A 7 1.37 -6.47 -7.98
C TRP A 7 1.25 -4.96 -8.28
N ARG A 8 1.73 -4.46 -9.43
CA ARG A 8 1.62 -3.04 -9.81
C ARG A 8 0.19 -2.70 -10.22
N GLU A 9 -0.43 -3.57 -11.01
CA GLU A 9 -1.84 -3.43 -11.42
C GLU A 9 -2.77 -3.49 -10.19
N ARG A 10 -2.50 -4.41 -9.26
CA ARG A 10 -3.25 -4.50 -8.00
C ARG A 10 -3.07 -3.27 -7.12
N ARG A 11 -1.88 -2.66 -7.09
CA ARG A 11 -1.65 -1.41 -6.35
C ARG A 11 -2.44 -0.25 -6.95
N ALA A 12 -2.39 -0.07 -8.27
CA ALA A 12 -3.14 0.98 -8.94
C ALA A 12 -4.66 0.83 -8.74
N ALA A 13 -5.16 -0.41 -8.69
CA ALA A 13 -6.55 -0.70 -8.36
C ALA A 13 -6.89 -0.37 -6.90
N ASP A 14 -6.04 -0.77 -5.95
CA ASP A 14 -6.22 -0.48 -4.52
C ASP A 14 -6.17 1.05 -4.25
N ASP A 15 -5.28 1.79 -4.93
CA ASP A 15 -5.18 3.25 -4.83
C ASP A 15 -6.43 3.93 -5.38
N ARG A 16 -6.85 3.57 -6.61
CA ARG A 16 -8.06 4.11 -7.23
C ARG A 16 -9.30 3.86 -6.36
N ARG A 17 -9.40 2.67 -5.75
CA ARG A 17 -10.52 2.33 -4.88
C ARG A 17 -10.54 3.15 -3.59
N ARG A 18 -9.37 3.51 -3.05
CA ARG A 18 -9.28 4.42 -1.89
C ARG A 18 -9.75 5.83 -2.25
N ASP A 19 -9.37 6.32 -3.42
CA ASP A 19 -9.82 7.64 -3.90
C ASP A 19 -11.35 7.65 -4.07
N GLU A 20 -11.93 6.61 -4.68
CA GLU A 20 -13.39 6.45 -4.78
C GLU A 20 -14.08 6.47 -3.40
N LEU A 21 -13.53 5.77 -2.41
CA LEU A 21 -14.06 5.76 -1.05
C LEU A 21 -13.94 7.13 -0.37
N ALA A 22 -12.86 7.88 -0.64
CA ALA A 22 -12.69 9.25 -0.16
C ALA A 22 -13.71 10.21 -0.77
N ASP A 23 -13.96 10.11 -2.09
CA ASP A 23 -14.98 10.90 -2.78
C ASP A 23 -16.38 10.58 -2.24
N LEU A 24 -16.68 9.30 -2.00
CA LEU A 24 -17.95 8.88 -1.42
C LEU A 24 -18.15 9.47 -0.02
N ARG A 25 -17.10 9.57 0.81
CA ARG A 25 -17.16 10.18 2.16
C ARG A 25 -17.55 11.65 2.14
N ILE A 26 -17.14 12.38 1.10
CA ILE A 26 -17.48 13.80 0.93
C ILE A 26 -18.97 13.93 0.60
N GLN A 27 -19.50 13.01 -0.21
CA GLN A 27 -20.90 13.03 -0.66
C GLN A 27 -21.87 12.49 0.39
N ARG A 28 -21.47 11.43 1.12
CA ARG A 28 -22.31 10.78 2.15
C ARG A 28 -21.48 9.99 3.17
N PRO A 29 -22.06 9.67 4.34
CA PRO A 29 -21.48 8.66 5.21
C PRO A 29 -21.28 7.32 4.47
N LEU A 30 -20.12 6.68 4.70
CA LEU A 30 -19.85 5.35 4.17
C LEU A 30 -20.71 4.30 4.86
N THR A 31 -21.16 3.33 4.07
CA THR A 31 -21.81 2.12 4.57
C THR A 31 -20.84 1.27 5.39
N LYS A 32 -21.38 0.31 6.15
CA LYS A 32 -20.55 -0.64 6.90
C LYS A 32 -19.62 -1.45 5.98
N ALA A 33 -20.09 -1.81 4.78
CA ALA A 33 -19.30 -2.56 3.81
C ALA A 33 -18.13 -1.71 3.27
N GLU A 34 -18.40 -0.47 2.89
CA GLU A 34 -17.38 0.47 2.39
C GLU A 34 -16.32 0.80 3.46
N ARG A 35 -16.71 0.98 4.72
CA ARG A 35 -15.75 1.15 5.82
C ARG A 35 -14.88 -0.08 6.04
N ALA A 36 -15.46 -1.27 5.93
CA ALA A 36 -14.70 -2.51 6.04
C ALA A 36 -13.73 -2.70 4.86
N GLU A 37 -14.09 -2.20 3.68
CA GLU A 37 -13.23 -2.17 2.50
C GLU A 37 -12.08 -1.17 2.68
N GLU A 38 -12.38 0.06 3.12
CA GLU A 38 -11.40 1.11 3.45
C GLU A 38 -10.35 0.59 4.44
N ALA A 39 -10.78 -0.04 5.54
CA ALA A 39 -9.88 -0.61 6.54
C ALA A 39 -8.97 -1.73 5.97
N LYS A 40 -9.47 -2.54 5.04
CA LYS A 40 -8.66 -3.57 4.36
C LYS A 40 -7.61 -2.95 3.46
N LEU A 41 -7.98 -1.91 2.70
CA LEU A 41 -7.08 -1.19 1.80
C LEU A 41 -6.00 -0.43 2.59
N GLU A 42 -6.37 0.16 3.73
CA GLU A 42 -5.43 0.83 4.63
C GLU A 42 -4.40 -0.15 5.21
N LYS A 43 -4.85 -1.29 5.74
CA LYS A 43 -3.94 -2.33 6.28
C LYS A 43 -2.94 -2.81 5.22
N ARG A 44 -3.39 -2.98 3.97
CA ARG A 44 -2.50 -3.35 2.86
C ARG A 44 -1.48 -2.26 2.57
N LEU A 45 -1.89 -0.99 2.53
CA LEU A 45 -0.96 0.13 2.33
C LEU A 45 0.10 0.16 3.44
N GLN A 46 -0.32 0.05 4.71
CA GLN A 46 0.61 0.05 5.85
C GLN A 46 1.67 -1.04 5.71
N MET A 47 1.27 -2.25 5.31
CA MET A 47 2.21 -3.34 5.05
C MET A 47 3.18 -3.03 3.90
N GLN A 48 2.71 -2.39 2.83
CA GLN A 48 3.58 -2.03 1.71
C GLN A 48 4.61 -0.99 2.11
N VAL A 49 4.17 0.08 2.79
CA VAL A 49 5.06 1.13 3.32
C VAL A 49 6.09 0.52 4.26
N TRP A 50 5.66 -0.38 5.14
CA TRP A 50 6.60 -1.07 6.03
C TRP A 50 7.66 -1.86 5.28
N GLN A 51 7.28 -2.61 4.24
CA GLN A 51 8.25 -3.35 3.40
C GLN A 51 9.21 -2.41 2.66
N GLU A 52 8.74 -1.28 2.16
CA GLU A 52 9.58 -0.27 1.51
C GLU A 52 10.59 0.32 2.50
N MET A 53 10.14 0.68 3.71
CA MET A 53 11.04 1.12 4.79
C MET A 53 12.07 0.06 5.17
N GLN A 54 11.71 -1.23 5.20
CA GLN A 54 12.68 -2.29 5.47
C GLN A 54 13.74 -2.37 4.37
N ARG A 55 13.35 -2.27 3.09
CA ARG A 55 14.28 -2.30 1.96
C ARG A 55 15.25 -1.13 1.97
N GLU A 56 14.77 0.07 2.29
CA GLU A 56 15.62 1.26 2.42
C GLU A 56 16.64 1.09 3.55
N ARG A 57 16.22 0.54 4.69
CA ARG A 57 17.11 0.22 5.81
C ARG A 57 18.15 -0.83 5.41
N GLU A 58 17.73 -1.93 4.79
CA GLU A 58 18.63 -2.97 4.29
C GLU A 58 19.65 -2.42 3.29
N ALA A 59 19.22 -1.56 2.35
CA ALA A 59 20.11 -0.92 1.39
C ALA A 59 21.14 -0.03 2.09
N ALA A 60 20.72 0.76 3.09
CA ALA A 60 21.62 1.59 3.87
C ALA A 60 22.67 0.76 4.64
N PHE A 61 22.28 -0.38 5.23
CA PHE A 61 23.21 -1.31 5.88
C PHE A 61 24.17 -1.96 4.88
N ALA A 62 23.69 -2.36 3.69
CA ALA A 62 24.52 -2.95 2.64
C ALA A 62 25.59 -1.97 2.11
N THR A 63 25.28 -0.68 2.03
CA THR A 63 26.24 0.37 1.62
C THR A 63 27.10 0.89 2.77
N GLY A 64 26.65 0.79 4.03
CA GLY A 64 27.35 1.29 5.22
C GLY A 64 28.17 0.26 5.99
N GLY A 65 28.09 -1.03 5.62
CA GLY A 65 28.79 -2.14 6.27
C GLY A 65 30.27 -2.30 5.95
N GLN A 66 30.93 -1.26 5.40
CA GLN A 66 32.37 -1.28 5.10
C GLN A 66 33.11 -0.15 5.81
N THR A 67 32.88 0.04 7.11
CA THR A 67 33.82 0.73 8.00
C THR A 67 33.54 0.36 9.45
N ARG A 68 34.02 -0.80 9.89
CA ARG A 68 34.95 -0.93 11.04
C ARG A 68 35.33 -2.39 11.28
#